data_AF-A0A8E0KLJ7-F1
#
_entry.id   AF-A0A8E0KLJ7-F1
#
_cell.length_a   1.000
_cell.length_b   1.000
_cell.length_c   1.000
_cell.angle_alpha   90.00
_cell.angle_beta   90.00
_cell.angle_gamma   90.00
#
_symmetry.space_group_name_H-M   'P 1'
#
loop_
_entity.id
_entity.type
_entity.pdbx_description
1 polymer ?
#
loop_
_entity_poly.entity_id
_entity_poly.type
_entity_poly.pdbx_seq_one_letter_code
_entity_poly.pdbx_strand_id
1 'polypeptide(L)'
;MDLVGGNVQRLMEKGFTPPVPDLRPMVEKARAPIFLYAGESDPVDLYSAFNLADLPNVFADSLRRVQHGVVSYLHRKGRLAPMIDAFLDNQHLPRMPEGGWGLDEQFAETLYDAHRADIERRWGDSARLAKRAMNYYPRSDYANYLHGKGMLHLGKFSHAETALAAAVALNSGLTPARLQLARAIERMGRLDEAVAAYTQIADHPIIGGRANFALGQIHSRRGDLTSALACFRRAVEMDPQRANFRAKLQELEGGEAAA
;
A
#
# COMPACT_ATOMS: atom_id res chain seq x y z
N MET A 1 -3.32 15.45 8.95
CA MET A 1 -3.56 14.44 7.89
C MET A 1 -2.65 14.82 6.73
N ASP A 2 -1.53 14.11 6.52
CA ASP A 2 -0.72 14.27 5.29
C ASP A 2 -1.21 13.26 4.26
N LEU A 3 -2.39 13.52 3.69
CA LEU A 3 -2.89 12.79 2.53
C LEU A 3 -2.37 13.46 1.26
N VAL A 4 -1.06 13.38 1.06
CA VAL A 4 -0.41 14.00 -0.11
C VAL A 4 -0.29 12.98 -1.22
N GLY A 5 -1.33 12.86 -2.04
CA GLY A 5 -1.25 12.23 -3.35
C GLY A 5 -0.38 13.09 -4.28
N GLY A 6 0.63 12.49 -4.91
CA GLY A 6 1.72 13.19 -5.64
C GLY A 6 1.32 14.10 -6.82
N ASN A 7 0.04 14.13 -7.22
CA ASN A 7 -0.46 15.06 -8.24
C ASN A 7 -1.07 16.34 -7.66
N VAL A 8 -1.63 16.31 -6.44
CA VAL A 8 -2.25 17.49 -5.80
C VAL A 8 -1.16 18.47 -5.35
N GLN A 9 -0.02 17.96 -4.88
CA GLN A 9 1.10 18.79 -4.42
C GLN A 9 1.74 19.66 -5.52
N ARG A 10 1.55 19.29 -6.81
CA ARG A 10 2.04 20.11 -7.93
C ARG A 10 1.21 21.38 -8.17
N LEU A 11 -0.04 21.38 -7.70
CA LEU A 11 -0.99 22.48 -7.84
C LEU A 11 -1.05 23.37 -6.59
N MET A 12 -0.35 23.00 -5.52
CA MET A 12 -0.33 23.71 -4.25
C MET A 12 0.97 24.48 -4.07
N GLU A 13 0.90 25.66 -3.49
CA GLU A 13 2.08 26.41 -3.09
C GLU A 13 2.97 25.56 -2.18
N LYS A 14 4.29 25.64 -2.35
CA LYS A 14 5.24 24.91 -1.50
C LYS A 14 5.01 25.30 -0.03
N GLY A 15 4.68 24.31 0.80
CA GLY A 15 4.42 24.52 2.23
C GLY A 15 2.96 24.84 2.57
N PHE A 16 2.08 24.98 1.58
CA PHE A 16 0.65 25.09 1.83
C PHE A 16 0.11 23.75 2.31
N THR A 17 -0.44 23.75 3.52
CA THR A 17 -1.21 22.63 4.06
C THR A 17 -2.66 23.04 3.99
N PRO A 18 -3.47 22.46 3.09
CA PRO A 18 -4.89 22.80 3.03
C PRO A 18 -5.52 22.44 4.39
N PRO A 19 -6.35 23.31 4.98
CA PRO A 19 -7.17 22.88 6.10
C PRO A 19 -8.06 21.73 5.59
N VAL A 20 -7.99 20.59 6.26
CA VAL A 20 -8.90 19.47 6.03
C VAL A 20 -10.08 19.70 6.97
N PRO A 21 -11.23 20.23 6.49
CA PRO A 21 -12.36 20.49 7.37
C PRO A 21 -12.91 19.19 7.92
N ASP A 22 -13.37 19.20 9.16
CA ASP A 22 -14.21 18.13 9.67
C ASP A 22 -15.56 18.16 8.94
N LEU A 23 -15.79 17.14 8.12
CA LEU A 23 -17.02 17.02 7.33
C LEU A 23 -18.18 16.42 8.13
N ARG A 24 -17.94 15.87 9.33
CA ARG A 24 -18.96 15.20 10.13
C ARG A 24 -20.21 16.07 10.37
N PRO A 25 -20.11 17.38 10.71
CA PRO A 25 -21.29 18.22 10.89
C PRO A 25 -22.10 18.46 9.61
N MET A 26 -21.46 18.37 8.44
CA MET A 26 -22.14 18.46 7.14
C MET A 26 -22.85 17.16 6.80
N VAL A 27 -22.17 16.03 7.04
CA VAL A 27 -22.71 14.67 6.84
C VAL A 27 -23.93 14.46 7.73
N GLU A 28 -23.85 14.82 9.02
CA GLU A 28 -24.96 14.68 9.98
C GLU A 28 -26.22 15.46 9.57
N LYS A 29 -26.05 16.63 8.94
CA LYS A 29 -27.18 17.48 8.47
C LYS A 29 -27.71 17.06 7.10
N ALA A 30 -27.10 16.08 6.44
CA ALA A 30 -27.52 15.66 5.11
C ALA A 30 -28.90 14.99 5.15
N ARG A 31 -29.81 15.48 4.30
CA ARG A 31 -31.18 14.94 4.18
C ARG A 31 -31.23 13.60 3.45
N ALA A 32 -30.27 13.35 2.56
CA ALA A 32 -30.18 12.11 1.81
C ALA A 32 -29.33 11.10 2.58
N PRO A 33 -29.64 9.79 2.48
CA PRO A 33 -28.77 8.75 3.00
C PRO A 33 -27.41 8.78 2.28
N ILE A 34 -26.34 8.56 3.05
CA ILE A 34 -24.97 8.51 2.57
C ILE A 34 -24.49 7.07 2.63
N PHE A 35 -23.96 6.59 1.51
CA PHE A 35 -23.52 5.22 1.36
C PHE A 35 -22.01 5.19 1.17
N LEU A 36 -21.31 4.47 2.06
CA LEU A 36 -19.85 4.42 2.09
C LEU A 36 -19.37 2.99 1.96
N TYR A 37 -18.45 2.77 1.02
CA TYR A 37 -17.63 1.56 0.99
C TYR A 37 -16.17 1.96 1.15
N ALA A 38 -15.50 1.42 2.15
CA ALA A 38 -14.08 1.62 2.35
C ALA A 38 -13.28 0.36 2.01
N GLY A 39 -12.13 0.52 1.36
CA GLY A 39 -11.20 -0.57 1.17
C GLY A 39 -10.43 -0.85 2.45
N GLU A 40 -10.46 -2.10 2.95
CA GLU A 40 -9.75 -2.46 4.19
C GLU A 40 -8.21 -2.43 4.04
N SER A 41 -7.72 -2.38 2.81
CA SER A 41 -6.30 -2.25 2.50
C SER A 41 -5.86 -0.78 2.35
N ASP A 42 -6.70 0.15 2.77
CA ASP A 42 -6.41 1.58 2.91
C ASP A 42 -6.81 2.06 4.31
N PRO A 43 -5.83 2.20 5.24
CA PRO A 43 -6.13 2.62 6.61
C PRO A 43 -6.78 4.00 6.71
N VAL A 44 -6.56 4.89 5.75
CA VAL A 44 -7.08 6.25 5.84
C VAL A 44 -8.52 6.31 5.37
N ASP A 45 -8.84 5.65 4.26
CA ASP A 45 -10.23 5.51 3.80
C ASP A 45 -11.06 4.75 4.83
N LEU A 46 -10.50 3.67 5.39
CA LEU A 46 -11.18 2.85 6.41
C LEU A 46 -11.46 3.64 7.68
N TYR A 47 -10.46 4.36 8.21
CA TYR A 47 -10.64 5.19 9.40
C TYR A 47 -11.61 6.35 9.15
N SER A 48 -11.58 6.95 7.97
CA SER A 48 -12.53 8.01 7.61
C SER A 48 -13.97 7.50 7.55
N ALA A 49 -14.18 6.31 6.97
CA ALA A 49 -15.50 5.67 6.96
C ALA A 49 -15.96 5.28 8.37
N PHE A 50 -15.07 4.74 9.19
CA PHE A 50 -15.35 4.41 10.59
C PHE A 50 -15.85 5.64 11.38
N ASN A 51 -15.17 6.80 11.25
CA ASN A 51 -15.55 8.04 11.93
C ASN A 51 -16.91 8.64 11.50
N LEU A 52 -17.54 8.09 10.46
CA LEU A 52 -18.85 8.51 9.99
C LEU A 52 -19.91 7.41 10.18
N ALA A 53 -19.50 6.17 10.48
CA ALA A 53 -20.36 4.99 10.45
C ALA A 53 -21.42 4.96 11.56
N ASP A 54 -21.25 5.76 12.62
CA ASP A 54 -22.20 5.90 13.72
C ASP A 54 -23.30 6.95 13.45
N LEU A 55 -23.18 7.74 12.39
CA LEU A 55 -24.19 8.72 12.02
C LEU A 55 -25.45 8.01 11.49
N PRO A 56 -26.66 8.45 11.92
CA PRO A 56 -27.91 7.74 11.62
C PRO A 56 -28.30 7.75 10.13
N ASN A 57 -27.69 8.64 9.33
CA ASN A 57 -27.91 8.75 7.89
C ASN A 57 -26.75 8.16 7.06
N VAL A 58 -25.79 7.48 7.69
CA VAL A 58 -24.65 6.85 7.02
C VAL A 58 -24.80 5.34 7.05
N PHE A 59 -24.64 4.71 5.88
CA PHE A 59 -24.60 3.28 5.69
C PHE A 59 -23.22 2.91 5.18
N ALA A 60 -22.35 2.48 6.10
CA ALA A 60 -20.96 2.15 5.81
C ALA A 60 -20.71 0.64 5.82
N ASP A 61 -19.90 0.17 4.88
CA ASP A 61 -19.40 -1.21 4.83
C ASP A 61 -17.94 -1.21 4.35
N SER A 62 -17.19 -2.27 4.64
CA SER A 62 -15.78 -2.38 4.29
C SER A 62 -15.52 -3.57 3.37
N LEU A 63 -14.58 -3.40 2.44
CA LEU A 63 -14.23 -4.39 1.43
C LEU A 63 -12.82 -4.92 1.65
N ARG A 64 -12.74 -6.22 1.94
CA ARG A 64 -11.48 -6.95 2.07
C ARG A 64 -10.66 -6.86 0.79
N ARG A 65 -9.34 -6.68 0.94
CA ARG A 65 -8.35 -6.74 -0.16
C ARG A 65 -8.51 -5.62 -1.19
N VAL A 66 -9.25 -4.57 -0.86
CA VAL A 66 -9.47 -3.39 -1.70
C VAL A 66 -8.74 -2.21 -1.06
N GLN A 67 -8.01 -1.43 -1.87
CA GLN A 67 -7.35 -0.19 -1.44
C GLN A 67 -8.25 1.03 -1.76
N HIS A 68 -7.67 2.22 -1.94
CA HIS A 68 -8.25 3.51 -2.41
C HIS A 68 -8.98 3.52 -3.79
N GLY A 69 -9.60 2.42 -4.21
CA GLY A 69 -10.15 2.24 -5.56
C GLY A 69 -11.43 1.43 -5.63
N VAL A 70 -12.33 1.62 -4.66
CA VAL A 70 -13.58 0.84 -4.53
C VAL A 70 -14.45 0.92 -5.79
N VAL A 71 -14.67 2.12 -6.34
CA VAL A 71 -15.51 2.29 -7.55
C VAL A 71 -14.95 1.49 -8.73
N SER A 72 -13.66 1.64 -9.01
CA SER A 72 -12.96 0.89 -10.07
C SER A 72 -12.98 -0.61 -9.80
N TYR A 73 -12.90 -1.02 -8.54
CA TYR A 73 -13.01 -2.42 -8.14
C TYR A 73 -14.41 -2.98 -8.45
N LEU A 74 -15.47 -2.30 -8.03
CA LEU A 74 -16.85 -2.71 -8.27
C LEU A 74 -17.18 -2.74 -9.77
N HIS A 75 -16.67 -1.78 -10.54
CA HIS A 75 -16.85 -1.76 -11.99
C HIS A 75 -16.26 -3.01 -12.65
N ARG A 76 -15.00 -3.37 -12.33
CA ARG A 76 -14.35 -4.59 -12.86
C ARG A 76 -15.05 -5.88 -12.44
N LYS A 77 -15.79 -5.86 -11.33
CA LYS A 77 -16.60 -7.00 -10.86
C LYS A 77 -18.02 -7.02 -11.44
N GLY A 78 -18.39 -6.05 -12.27
CA GLY A 78 -19.75 -5.93 -12.81
C GLY A 78 -20.79 -5.55 -11.77
N ARG A 79 -20.38 -4.95 -10.63
CA ARG A 79 -21.24 -4.65 -9.48
C ARG A 79 -21.51 -3.17 -9.27
N LEU A 80 -20.86 -2.29 -10.04
CA LEU A 80 -21.06 -0.86 -9.92
C LEU A 80 -22.48 -0.44 -10.37
N ALA A 81 -22.97 -0.95 -11.50
CA ALA A 81 -24.32 -0.61 -11.97
C ALA A 81 -25.42 -1.05 -10.99
N PRO A 82 -25.44 -2.32 -10.49
CA PRO A 82 -26.40 -2.71 -9.45
C PRO A 82 -26.35 -1.86 -8.18
N MET A 83 -25.17 -1.38 -7.78
CA MET A 83 -25.04 -0.47 -6.64
C MET A 83 -25.64 0.91 -6.92
N ILE A 84 -25.44 1.44 -8.13
CA ILE A 84 -26.02 2.72 -8.55
C ILE A 84 -27.55 2.59 -8.65
N ASP A 85 -28.06 1.50 -9.19
CA ASP A 85 -29.52 1.26 -9.28
C ASP A 85 -30.14 1.22 -7.88
N ALA A 86 -29.55 0.46 -6.95
CA ALA A 86 -29.99 0.42 -5.56
C ALA A 86 -29.95 1.80 -4.89
N PHE A 87 -28.93 2.61 -5.17
CA PHE A 87 -28.82 3.99 -4.69
C PHE A 87 -29.94 4.88 -5.25
N LEU A 88 -30.21 4.83 -6.56
CA LEU A 88 -31.26 5.62 -7.21
C LEU A 88 -32.65 5.25 -6.71
N ASP A 89 -32.86 3.98 -6.36
CA ASP A 89 -34.12 3.47 -5.83
C ASP A 89 -34.27 3.65 -4.31
N ASN A 90 -33.33 4.33 -3.64
CA ASN A 90 -33.26 4.47 -2.17
C ASN A 90 -33.31 3.12 -1.42
N GLN A 91 -32.73 2.08 -2.00
CA GLN A 91 -32.62 0.76 -1.38
C GLN A 91 -31.35 0.65 -0.54
N HIS A 92 -31.29 -0.36 0.34
CA HIS A 92 -30.06 -0.72 1.02
C HIS A 92 -28.97 -1.15 0.03
N LEU A 93 -27.71 -0.86 0.35
CA LEU A 93 -26.60 -1.31 -0.48
C LEU A 93 -26.56 -2.84 -0.54
N PRO A 94 -26.23 -3.41 -1.72
CA PRO A 94 -26.10 -4.84 -1.86
C PRO A 94 -24.95 -5.37 -1.01
N ARG A 95 -25.17 -6.46 -0.27
CA ARG A 95 -24.08 -7.13 0.45
C ARG A 95 -23.03 -7.64 -0.53
N MET A 96 -21.77 -7.32 -0.26
CA MET A 96 -20.65 -7.75 -1.08
C MET A 96 -20.04 -9.04 -0.51
N PRO A 97 -19.68 -10.04 -1.34
CA PRO A 97 -18.91 -11.22 -0.88
C PRO A 97 -17.58 -10.85 -0.20
N GLU A 98 -17.01 -9.72 -0.59
CA GLU A 98 -15.77 -9.17 -0.04
C GLU A 98 -15.99 -8.33 1.21
N GLY A 99 -17.23 -8.15 1.65
CA GLY A 99 -17.57 -7.55 2.93
C GLY A 99 -16.69 -8.10 4.06
N GLY A 100 -16.25 -7.20 4.94
CA GLY A 100 -15.38 -7.56 6.05
C GLY A 100 -15.75 -6.82 7.34
N TRP A 101 -14.81 -6.84 8.28
CA TRP A 101 -15.01 -6.33 9.64
C TRP A 101 -14.09 -5.14 9.93
N GLY A 102 -13.65 -4.45 8.87
CA GLY A 102 -12.69 -3.35 8.97
C GLY A 102 -13.22 -2.12 9.71
N LEU A 103 -14.54 -1.97 9.86
CA LEU A 103 -15.15 -0.87 10.61
C LEU A 103 -15.27 -1.14 12.12
N ASP A 104 -14.69 -2.24 12.62
CA ASP A 104 -14.51 -2.42 14.06
C ASP A 104 -13.67 -1.28 14.64
N GLU A 105 -14.15 -0.63 15.71
CA GLU A 105 -13.53 0.54 16.33
C GLU A 105 -12.07 0.30 16.69
N GLN A 106 -11.81 -0.79 17.41
CA GLN A 106 -10.48 -1.10 17.93
C GLN A 106 -9.52 -1.42 16.78
N PHE A 107 -10.02 -2.07 15.72
CA PHE A 107 -9.23 -2.34 14.54
C PHE A 107 -8.93 -1.08 13.71
N ALA A 108 -9.95 -0.32 13.32
CA ALA A 108 -9.81 0.83 12.41
C ALA A 108 -8.86 1.89 12.97
N GLU A 109 -9.04 2.26 14.25
CA GLU A 109 -8.16 3.20 14.95
C GLU A 109 -6.73 2.67 15.04
N THR A 110 -6.55 1.44 15.51
CA THR A 110 -5.22 0.86 15.72
C THR A 110 -4.47 0.70 14.40
N LEU A 111 -5.17 0.34 13.31
CA LEU A 111 -4.57 0.24 11.98
C LEU A 111 -4.14 1.60 11.44
N TYR A 112 -4.99 2.63 11.64
CA TYR A 112 -4.66 4.00 11.26
C TYR A 112 -3.44 4.53 12.02
N ASP A 113 -3.35 4.30 13.33
CA ASP A 113 -2.18 4.68 14.12
C ASP A 113 -0.91 3.94 13.69
N ALA A 114 -1.03 2.65 13.32
CA ALA A 114 0.08 1.89 12.76
C ALA A 114 0.56 2.47 11.41
N HIS A 115 -0.37 2.94 10.58
CA HIS A 115 -0.10 3.59 9.30
C HIS A 115 0.57 4.96 9.49
N ARG A 116 0.09 5.76 10.45
CA ARG A 116 0.74 7.02 10.81
C ARG A 116 2.17 6.82 11.29
N ALA A 117 2.38 5.86 12.18
CA ALA A 117 3.72 5.50 12.64
C ALA A 117 4.63 5.06 11.50
N ASP A 118 4.10 4.38 10.48
CA ASP A 118 4.84 4.00 9.27
C ASP A 118 5.27 5.21 8.43
N ILE A 119 4.36 6.18 8.19
CA ILE A 119 4.66 7.43 7.49
C ILE A 119 5.72 8.23 8.25
N GLU A 120 5.58 8.33 9.56
CA GLU A 120 6.49 9.02 10.48
C GLU A 120 7.80 8.23 10.71
N ARG A 121 7.97 7.05 10.09
CA ARG A 121 9.15 6.17 10.20
C ARG A 121 9.44 5.68 11.63
N ARG A 122 8.42 5.68 12.51
CA ARG A 122 8.46 5.04 13.83
C ARG A 122 8.24 3.54 13.68
N TRP A 123 9.22 2.84 13.11
CA TRP A 123 9.10 1.43 12.71
C TRP A 123 8.72 0.48 13.85
N GLY A 124 9.21 0.75 15.07
CA GLY A 124 8.85 0.00 16.27
C GLY A 124 7.37 0.12 16.62
N ASP A 125 6.83 1.34 16.57
CA ASP A 125 5.41 1.59 16.83
C ASP A 125 4.54 1.03 15.72
N SER A 126 4.91 1.24 14.45
CA SER A 126 4.18 0.67 13.32
C SER A 126 4.06 -0.85 13.44
N ALA A 127 5.17 -1.54 13.71
CA ALA A 127 5.16 -2.99 13.86
C ALA A 127 4.30 -3.43 15.05
N ARG A 128 4.42 -2.78 16.20
CA ARG A 128 3.68 -3.13 17.42
C ARG A 128 2.17 -2.87 17.27
N LEU A 129 1.79 -1.71 16.75
CA LEU A 129 0.39 -1.32 16.55
C LEU A 129 -0.26 -2.19 15.47
N ALA A 130 0.42 -2.44 14.35
CA ALA A 130 -0.09 -3.35 13.32
C ALA A 130 -0.34 -4.76 13.86
N LYS A 131 0.58 -5.28 14.71
CA LYS A 131 0.37 -6.56 15.40
C LYS A 131 -0.83 -6.52 16.36
N ARG A 132 -1.05 -5.40 17.05
CA ARG A 132 -2.24 -5.21 17.89
C ARG A 132 -3.51 -5.19 17.04
N ALA A 133 -3.52 -4.48 15.90
CA ALA A 133 -4.65 -4.49 14.97
C ALA A 133 -4.99 -5.91 14.50
N MET A 134 -3.98 -6.76 14.25
CA MET A 134 -4.18 -8.17 13.91
C MET A 134 -4.85 -8.99 15.02
N ASN A 135 -4.79 -8.57 16.30
CA ASN A 135 -5.53 -9.27 17.36
C ASN A 135 -7.04 -9.02 17.25
N TYR A 136 -7.44 -7.84 16.76
CA TYR A 136 -8.84 -7.51 16.50
C TYR A 136 -9.30 -8.13 15.18
N TYR A 137 -8.44 -8.09 14.15
CA TYR A 137 -8.75 -8.64 12.85
C TYR A 137 -7.56 -9.36 12.18
N PRO A 138 -7.39 -10.67 12.46
CA PRO A 138 -6.23 -11.45 11.99
C PRO A 138 -6.07 -11.57 10.48
N ARG A 139 -7.16 -11.36 9.71
CA ARG A 139 -7.18 -11.50 8.25
C ARG A 139 -6.91 -10.20 7.50
N SER A 140 -6.51 -9.13 8.19
CA SER A 140 -6.10 -7.88 7.55
C SER A 140 -4.76 -8.07 6.82
N ASP A 141 -4.80 -7.97 5.50
CA ASP A 141 -3.62 -7.98 4.64
C ASP A 141 -2.71 -6.77 4.91
N TYR A 142 -3.31 -5.59 5.11
CA TYR A 142 -2.57 -4.36 5.32
C TYR A 142 -1.92 -4.28 6.71
N ALA A 143 -2.58 -4.80 7.76
CA ALA A 143 -1.95 -4.91 9.08
C ALA A 143 -0.73 -5.85 9.03
N ASN A 144 -0.85 -6.99 8.36
CA ASN A 144 0.31 -7.88 8.12
C ASN A 144 1.42 -7.17 7.33
N TYR A 145 1.07 -6.38 6.32
CA TYR A 145 2.03 -5.59 5.54
C TYR A 145 2.77 -4.55 6.40
N LEU A 146 2.05 -3.75 7.20
CA LEU A 146 2.67 -2.76 8.09
C LEU A 146 3.54 -3.42 9.15
N HIS A 147 3.08 -4.53 9.75
CA HIS A 147 3.87 -5.29 10.71
C HIS A 147 5.19 -5.77 10.08
N GLY A 148 5.09 -6.41 8.93
CA GLY A 148 6.25 -6.94 8.21
C GLY A 148 7.20 -5.87 7.71
N LYS A 149 6.68 -4.74 7.19
CA LYS A 149 7.50 -3.59 6.79
C LYS A 149 8.23 -2.98 7.99
N GLY A 150 7.55 -2.80 9.13
CA GLY A 150 8.19 -2.33 10.36
C GLY A 150 9.30 -3.28 10.82
N MET A 151 9.05 -4.60 10.83
CA MET A 151 10.05 -5.61 11.16
C MET A 151 11.26 -5.60 10.23
N LEU A 152 11.05 -5.37 8.92
CA LEU A 152 12.12 -5.24 7.93
C LEU A 152 13.04 -4.07 8.27
N HIS A 153 12.47 -2.91 8.61
CA HIS A 153 13.24 -1.72 8.99
C HIS A 153 13.97 -1.88 10.34
N LEU A 154 13.44 -2.71 11.24
CA LEU A 154 14.08 -3.05 12.52
C LEU A 154 15.16 -4.14 12.41
N GLY A 155 15.46 -4.64 11.19
CA GLY A 155 16.46 -5.69 10.99
C GLY A 155 15.97 -7.11 11.32
N LYS A 156 14.70 -7.28 11.65
CA LYS A 156 14.11 -8.58 12.04
C LYS A 156 13.60 -9.31 10.80
N PHE A 157 14.50 -9.69 9.90
CA PHE A 157 14.15 -10.11 8.54
C PHE A 157 13.27 -11.38 8.45
N SER A 158 13.50 -12.39 9.30
CA SER A 158 12.65 -13.60 9.31
C SER A 158 11.22 -13.31 9.78
N HIS A 159 11.05 -12.41 10.76
CA HIS A 159 9.72 -11.95 11.18
C HIS A 159 9.05 -11.11 10.08
N ALA A 160 9.84 -10.29 9.37
CA ALA A 160 9.37 -9.53 8.23
C ALA A 160 8.87 -10.44 7.10
N GLU A 161 9.65 -11.45 6.72
CA GLU A 161 9.26 -12.44 5.70
C GLU A 161 7.93 -13.09 6.07
N THR A 162 7.80 -13.58 7.30
CA THR A 162 6.58 -14.27 7.75
C THR A 162 5.34 -13.39 7.60
N ALA A 163 5.41 -12.15 8.09
CA ALA A 163 4.30 -11.21 8.03
C ALA A 163 4.00 -10.72 6.60
N LEU A 164 5.03 -10.47 5.79
CA LEU A 164 4.87 -10.04 4.41
C LEU A 164 4.35 -11.17 3.50
N ALA A 165 4.77 -12.42 3.75
CA ALA A 165 4.22 -13.58 3.07
C ALA A 165 2.73 -13.76 3.41
N ALA A 166 2.34 -13.57 4.68
CA ALA A 166 0.94 -13.58 5.07
C ALA A 166 0.14 -12.47 4.37
N ALA A 167 0.68 -11.24 4.29
CA ALA A 167 0.05 -10.14 3.57
C ALA A 167 -0.19 -10.47 2.09
N VAL A 168 0.83 -11.03 1.41
CA VAL A 168 0.73 -11.43 -0.01
C VAL A 168 -0.24 -12.59 -0.21
N ALA A 169 -0.28 -13.57 0.71
CA ALA A 169 -1.22 -14.68 0.65
C ALA A 169 -2.67 -14.23 0.86
N LEU A 170 -2.89 -13.25 1.74
CA LEU A 170 -4.21 -12.66 1.97
C LEU A 170 -4.64 -11.77 0.80
N ASN A 171 -3.72 -11.04 0.18
CA ASN A 171 -3.99 -10.18 -0.96
C ASN A 171 -2.81 -10.16 -1.94
N SER A 172 -2.89 -10.97 -3.00
CA SER A 172 -1.89 -10.98 -4.08
C SER A 172 -1.82 -9.66 -4.86
N GLY A 173 -2.88 -8.84 -4.78
CA GLY A 173 -2.96 -7.50 -5.35
C GLY A 173 -2.28 -6.42 -4.51
N LEU A 174 -1.86 -6.70 -3.28
CA LEU A 174 -1.13 -5.76 -2.42
C LEU A 174 0.34 -5.69 -2.86
N THR A 175 0.55 -5.10 -4.03
CA THR A 175 1.86 -5.04 -4.69
C THR A 175 3.00 -4.49 -3.82
N PRO A 176 2.81 -3.45 -2.98
CA PRO A 176 3.85 -3.01 -2.06
C PRO A 176 4.38 -4.10 -1.12
N ALA A 177 3.53 -5.06 -0.70
CA ALA A 177 3.95 -6.16 0.17
C ALA A 177 4.91 -7.12 -0.55
N ARG A 178 4.68 -7.43 -1.83
CA ARG A 178 5.58 -8.27 -2.64
C ARG A 178 6.99 -7.71 -2.73
N LEU A 179 7.10 -6.39 -2.93
CA LEU A 179 8.41 -5.73 -2.97
C LEU A 179 9.14 -5.79 -1.64
N GLN A 180 8.43 -5.58 -0.52
CA GLN A 180 9.05 -5.69 0.80
C GLN A 180 9.41 -7.15 1.14
N LEU A 181 8.62 -8.13 0.68
CA LEU A 181 8.93 -9.55 0.87
C LEU A 181 10.23 -9.91 0.16
N ALA A 182 10.40 -9.53 -1.11
CA ALA A 182 11.64 -9.72 -1.86
C ALA A 182 12.83 -9.06 -1.15
N ARG A 183 12.64 -7.85 -0.59
CA ARG A 183 13.64 -7.17 0.25
C ARG A 183 13.98 -7.93 1.52
N ALA A 184 13.00 -8.50 2.22
CA ALA A 184 13.26 -9.29 3.42
C ALA A 184 14.12 -10.51 3.09
N ILE A 185 13.77 -11.24 2.02
CA ILE A 185 14.53 -12.38 1.50
C ILE A 185 15.97 -11.99 1.15
N GLU A 186 16.14 -10.88 0.43
CA GLU A 186 17.45 -10.33 0.09
C GLU A 186 18.29 -10.03 1.34
N ARG A 187 17.68 -9.40 2.37
CA ARG A 187 18.36 -9.03 3.61
C ARG A 187 18.76 -10.22 4.47
N MET A 188 18.15 -11.39 4.25
CA MET A 188 18.58 -12.67 4.84
C MET A 188 19.71 -13.34 4.07
N GLY A 189 20.17 -12.77 2.95
CA GLY A 189 21.24 -13.35 2.12
C GLY A 189 20.75 -14.45 1.17
N ARG A 190 19.44 -14.72 1.11
CA ARG A 190 18.82 -15.69 0.19
C ARG A 190 18.69 -15.08 -1.21
N LEU A 191 19.84 -14.79 -1.83
CA LEU A 191 19.91 -13.96 -3.02
C LEU A 191 19.20 -14.56 -4.24
N ASP A 192 19.24 -15.88 -4.44
CA ASP A 192 18.55 -16.52 -5.58
C ASP A 192 17.03 -16.42 -5.46
N GLU A 193 16.50 -16.61 -4.25
CA GLU A 193 15.07 -16.44 -3.98
C GLU A 193 14.64 -14.97 -4.11
N ALA A 194 15.51 -14.04 -3.67
CA ALA A 194 15.26 -12.61 -3.86
C ALA A 194 15.21 -12.23 -5.34
N VAL A 195 16.12 -12.76 -6.16
CA VAL A 195 16.10 -12.56 -7.63
C VAL A 195 14.76 -13.05 -8.20
N ALA A 196 14.37 -14.29 -7.89
CA ALA A 196 13.09 -14.83 -8.37
C ALA A 196 11.89 -13.94 -7.94
N ALA A 197 11.87 -13.49 -6.69
CA ALA A 197 10.82 -12.65 -6.16
C ALA A 197 10.77 -11.25 -6.82
N TYR A 198 11.94 -10.62 -7.07
CA TYR A 198 12.00 -9.34 -7.77
C TYR A 198 11.63 -9.47 -9.25
N THR A 199 12.04 -10.55 -9.93
CA THR A 199 11.68 -10.80 -11.33
C THR A 199 10.17 -10.85 -11.53
N GLN A 200 9.43 -11.47 -10.61
CA GLN A 200 7.95 -11.53 -10.67
C GLN A 200 7.25 -10.16 -10.65
N ILE A 201 7.94 -9.11 -10.19
CA ILE A 201 7.41 -7.75 -10.07
C ILE A 201 8.17 -6.73 -10.91
N ALA A 202 9.14 -7.18 -11.71
CA ALA A 202 10.04 -6.31 -12.47
C ALA A 202 9.32 -5.43 -13.49
N ASP A 203 8.22 -5.92 -14.09
CA ASP A 203 7.44 -5.14 -15.07
C ASP A 203 6.23 -4.42 -14.47
N HIS A 204 6.06 -4.43 -13.15
CA HIS A 204 4.91 -3.77 -12.54
C HIS A 204 5.03 -2.23 -12.69
N PRO A 205 4.02 -1.52 -13.20
CA PRO A 205 4.13 -0.09 -13.55
C PRO A 205 4.63 0.82 -12.42
N ILE A 206 4.20 0.54 -11.18
CA ILE A 206 4.50 1.39 -10.01
C ILE A 206 5.78 0.97 -9.28
N ILE A 207 6.11 -0.32 -9.26
CA ILE A 207 7.19 -0.85 -8.39
C ILE A 207 8.33 -1.51 -9.16
N GLY A 208 8.14 -1.77 -10.45
CA GLY A 208 9.09 -2.46 -11.29
C GLY A 208 10.42 -1.74 -11.39
N GLY A 209 10.43 -0.40 -11.38
CA GLY A 209 11.68 0.37 -11.31
C GLY A 209 12.49 0.06 -10.05
N ARG A 210 11.82 -0.06 -8.88
CA ARG A 210 12.49 -0.44 -7.61
C ARG A 210 12.94 -1.90 -7.60
N ALA A 211 12.18 -2.79 -8.22
CA ALA A 211 12.54 -4.20 -8.35
C ALA A 211 13.76 -4.39 -9.26
N ASN A 212 13.76 -3.75 -10.44
CA ASN A 212 14.90 -3.73 -11.36
C ASN A 212 16.15 -3.12 -10.72
N PHE A 213 16.00 -2.03 -9.95
CA PHE A 213 17.13 -1.48 -9.21
C PHE A 213 17.71 -2.44 -8.16
N ALA A 214 16.85 -3.24 -7.50
CA ALA A 214 17.30 -4.26 -6.56
C ALA A 214 17.99 -5.44 -7.27
N LEU A 215 17.42 -5.91 -8.38
CA LEU A 215 18.05 -6.92 -9.25
C LEU A 215 19.44 -6.46 -9.71
N GLY A 216 19.57 -5.23 -10.20
CA GLY A 216 20.85 -4.67 -10.63
C GLY A 216 21.91 -4.66 -9.53
N GLN A 217 21.51 -4.33 -8.29
CA GLN A 217 22.43 -4.41 -7.13
C GLN A 217 22.81 -5.86 -6.77
N ILE A 218 21.91 -6.83 -6.95
CA ILE A 218 22.23 -8.25 -6.73
C ILE A 218 23.22 -8.73 -7.80
N HIS A 219 22.97 -8.45 -9.08
CA HIS A 219 23.87 -8.83 -10.18
C HIS A 219 25.25 -8.17 -10.05
N SER A 220 25.29 -6.88 -9.69
CA SER A 220 26.55 -6.16 -9.45
C SER A 220 27.36 -6.80 -8.31
N ARG A 221 26.72 -7.19 -7.20
CA ARG A 221 27.39 -7.93 -6.11
C ARG A 221 27.91 -9.31 -6.53
N ARG A 222 27.33 -9.92 -7.56
CA ARG A 222 27.77 -11.20 -8.14
C ARG A 222 28.85 -11.03 -9.21
N GLY A 223 29.23 -9.81 -9.56
CA GLY A 223 30.18 -9.52 -10.64
C GLY A 223 29.58 -9.60 -12.05
N ASP A 224 28.28 -9.84 -12.18
CA ASP A 224 27.55 -9.86 -13.45
C ASP A 224 27.16 -8.43 -13.84
N LEU A 225 28.15 -7.67 -14.31
CA LEU A 225 28.00 -6.26 -14.66
C LEU A 225 27.04 -6.05 -15.84
N THR A 226 27.02 -6.99 -16.80
CA THR A 226 26.13 -6.93 -17.96
C THR A 226 24.66 -6.98 -17.55
N SER A 227 24.26 -7.96 -16.74
CA SER A 227 22.88 -8.04 -16.25
C SER A 227 22.56 -6.88 -15.29
N ALA A 228 23.55 -6.43 -14.50
CA ALA A 228 23.37 -5.28 -13.62
C ALA A 228 23.01 -4.01 -14.41
N LEU A 229 23.77 -3.71 -15.46
CA LEU A 229 23.52 -2.56 -16.35
C LEU A 229 22.14 -2.64 -17.01
N ALA A 230 21.75 -3.80 -17.54
CA ALA A 230 20.43 -3.99 -18.12
C ALA A 230 19.30 -3.69 -17.10
N CYS A 231 19.44 -4.20 -15.88
CA CYS A 231 18.49 -3.93 -14.79
C CYS A 231 18.46 -2.45 -14.40
N PHE A 232 19.61 -1.78 -14.29
CA PHE A 232 19.65 -0.35 -13.94
C PHE A 232 19.06 0.53 -15.05
N ARG A 233 19.29 0.22 -16.33
CA ARG A 233 18.64 0.89 -17.46
C ARG A 233 17.12 0.76 -17.37
N ARG A 234 16.62 -0.46 -17.14
CA ARG A 234 15.19 -0.69 -16.96
C ARG A 234 14.62 0.07 -15.76
N ALA A 235 15.35 0.15 -14.66
CA ALA A 235 14.95 0.94 -13.50
C ALA A 235 14.77 2.43 -13.82
N VAL A 236 15.70 3.01 -14.60
CA VAL A 236 15.65 4.41 -15.06
C VAL A 236 14.51 4.63 -16.05
N GLU A 237 14.27 3.70 -16.98
CA GLU A 237 13.13 3.79 -17.91
C GLU A 237 11.78 3.83 -17.18
N MET A 238 11.63 3.00 -16.14
CA MET A 238 10.38 2.89 -15.40
C MET A 238 10.15 4.04 -14.41
N ASP A 239 11.21 4.62 -13.85
CA ASP A 239 11.13 5.81 -13.01
C ASP A 239 12.26 6.79 -13.34
N PRO A 240 12.09 7.58 -14.41
CA PRO A 240 13.13 8.50 -14.87
C PRO A 240 13.43 9.62 -13.89
N GLN A 241 12.57 9.86 -12.90
CA GLN A 241 12.71 10.97 -11.95
C GLN A 241 13.58 10.61 -10.73
N ARG A 242 13.74 9.32 -10.42
CA ARG A 242 14.59 8.87 -9.31
C ARG A 242 16.08 9.11 -9.57
N ALA A 243 16.62 10.14 -8.93
CA ALA A 243 18.02 10.54 -9.05
C ALA A 243 19.01 9.41 -8.70
N ASN A 244 18.70 8.59 -7.69
CA ASN A 244 19.56 7.47 -7.29
C ASN A 244 19.64 6.37 -8.35
N PHE A 245 18.62 6.18 -9.18
CA PHE A 245 18.66 5.20 -10.27
C PHE A 245 19.63 5.67 -11.36
N ARG A 246 19.54 6.95 -11.75
CA ARG A 246 20.43 7.55 -12.75
C ARG A 246 21.88 7.58 -12.28
N ALA A 247 22.12 7.99 -11.03
CA ALA A 247 23.47 8.03 -10.47
C ALA A 247 24.14 6.66 -10.48
N LYS A 248 23.39 5.60 -10.14
CA LYS A 248 23.95 4.24 -10.14
C LYS A 248 24.25 3.71 -11.55
N LEU A 249 23.42 4.05 -12.53
CA LEU A 249 23.65 3.70 -13.93
C LEU A 249 24.92 4.38 -14.46
N GLN A 250 25.07 5.69 -14.22
CA GLN A 250 26.25 6.47 -14.64
C GLN A 250 27.55 5.97 -14.01
N GLU A 251 27.51 5.59 -12.73
CA GLU A 251 28.66 5.01 -12.02
C GLU A 251 29.16 3.73 -12.71
N LEU A 252 28.24 2.84 -13.12
CA LEU A 252 28.59 1.59 -13.78
C LEU A 252 29.04 1.76 -15.23
N GLU A 253 28.38 2.65 -15.99
CA GLU A 253 28.77 2.96 -17.37
C GLU A 253 30.15 3.65 -17.44
N GLY A 254 30.47 4.51 -16.46
CA GLY A 254 31.79 5.14 -16.35
C GLY A 254 32.89 4.16 -15.93
N GLY A 255 32.55 3.12 -15.16
CA GLY A 255 33.48 2.05 -14.79
C GLY A 255 33.80 1.10 -15.94
N GLU A 256 32.81 0.79 -16.79
CA GLU A 256 32.99 -0.02 -18.00
C GLU A 256 33.86 0.70 -19.06
N ALA A 257 33.74 2.03 -19.17
CA ALA A 257 34.56 2.82 -20.09
C ALA A 257 36.03 2.99 -19.64
N ALA A 258 36.35 2.68 -18.38
CA ALA A 258 37.68 2.86 -17.79
C ALA A 258 38.46 1.54 -17.60
N ALA A 259 37.85 0.39 -17.93
CA ALA A 259 38.42 -0.95 -17.83
C ALA A 259 38.82 -1.50 -19.21
#